data_AF-L0J742-F1
#
_entry.id   AF-L0J742-F1
#
_cell.length_a   1.000
_cell.length_b   1.000
_cell.length_c   1.000
_cell.angle_alpha   90.00
_cell.angle_beta   90.00
_cell.angle_gamma   90.00
#
_symmetry.space_group_name_H-M   'P 1'
#
loop_
_entity.id
_entity.type
_entity.pdbx_description
1 polymer ?
#
loop_
_entity_poly.entity_id
_entity_poly.type
_entity_poly.pdbx_seq_one_letter_code
_entity_poly.pdbx_strand_id
1 'polypeptide(L)'
;MPTPNARKKAAREYQRRHGVSYTAALRAVGREADEGVIRDVRREVDKAFLDALGVGAVDTFDPAKGWGRNARDAALRAPVGVLVDRPEEVVSVGLSAASAVWFVAGIAGTGKSAALEALVLAICALYPPSRVKLALLDLKGATFEQCADLPHVVCSLQRQQGDPSMLSATDFCSAVCDEVDRRAAMRFETLRAEADFVVLIDAFDELVLFNPEVIALYTRLVTEGPALGVRVVVTSMRHEVYRDDLIPLRHDGVVVFHSRSATSTALLGGSEATELPLRAQSYLRVAAHGLAGPVRMFYAAPVASVLSRRIRER
;
A
#
# COMPACT_ATOMS: atom_id res chain seq x y z
N MET A 1 -13.25 22.76 -14.24
CA MET A 1 -14.57 23.23 -13.76
C MET A 1 -15.32 23.89 -14.90
N PRO A 2 -16.63 23.66 -15.09
CA PRO A 2 -17.41 24.37 -16.10
C PRO A 2 -17.46 25.87 -15.76
N THR A 3 -17.46 26.72 -16.79
CA THR A 3 -17.51 28.17 -16.61
C THR A 3 -18.81 28.56 -15.87
N PRO A 4 -18.81 29.66 -15.09
CA PRO A 4 -19.99 30.12 -14.33
C PRO A 4 -21.27 30.24 -15.20
N ASN A 5 -21.12 30.56 -16.48
CA ASN A 5 -22.23 30.65 -17.44
C ASN A 5 -22.77 29.28 -17.87
N ALA A 6 -21.92 28.27 -18.05
CA ALA A 6 -22.34 26.91 -18.40
C ALA A 6 -23.16 26.26 -17.25
N ARG A 7 -22.72 26.49 -16.01
CA ARG A 7 -23.39 25.94 -14.81
C ARG A 7 -24.78 26.52 -14.58
N LYS A 8 -24.96 27.83 -14.82
CA LYS A 8 -26.28 28.49 -14.77
C LYS A 8 -27.22 27.98 -15.88
N LYS A 9 -26.70 27.74 -17.09
CA LYS A 9 -27.49 27.23 -18.22
C LYS A 9 -28.02 25.82 -17.94
N ALA A 10 -27.15 24.92 -17.47
CA ALA A 10 -27.53 23.56 -17.09
C ALA A 10 -28.55 23.52 -15.93
N ALA A 11 -28.38 24.39 -14.92
CA ALA A 11 -29.34 24.48 -13.81
C ALA A 11 -30.73 24.94 -14.27
N ARG A 12 -30.83 25.88 -15.22
CA ARG A 12 -32.11 26.30 -15.80
C ARG A 12 -32.77 25.19 -16.61
N GLU A 13 -31.99 24.36 -17.28
CA GLU A 13 -32.49 23.22 -18.05
C GLU A 13 -33.01 22.11 -17.14
N TYR A 14 -32.27 21.79 -16.08
CA TYR A 14 -32.68 20.85 -15.04
C TYR A 14 -33.96 21.31 -14.31
N GLN A 15 -34.05 22.59 -13.98
CA GLN A 15 -35.25 23.20 -13.39
C GLN A 15 -36.49 23.00 -14.27
N ARG A 16 -36.38 23.24 -15.59
CA ARG A 16 -37.50 23.04 -16.52
C ARG A 16 -37.91 21.58 -16.64
N ARG A 17 -36.94 20.67 -16.60
CA ARG A 17 -37.18 19.23 -16.80
C ARG A 17 -37.79 18.56 -15.58
N HIS A 18 -37.42 19.01 -14.37
CA HIS A 18 -37.78 18.35 -13.12
C HIS A 18 -38.74 19.17 -12.23
N GLY A 19 -39.12 20.39 -12.64
CA GLY A 19 -40.08 21.22 -11.90
C GLY A 19 -39.58 21.68 -10.53
N VAL A 20 -38.26 21.68 -10.30
CA VAL A 20 -37.66 22.00 -9.01
C VAL A 20 -37.26 23.48 -8.90
N SER A 21 -37.02 23.97 -7.68
CA SER A 21 -36.48 25.32 -7.49
C SER A 21 -35.09 25.48 -8.12
N TYR A 22 -34.76 26.70 -8.54
CA TYR A 22 -33.46 27.00 -9.17
C TYR A 22 -32.27 26.65 -8.26
N THR A 23 -32.42 26.84 -6.94
CA THR A 23 -31.43 26.45 -5.92
C THR A 23 -31.27 24.93 -5.80
N ALA A 24 -32.36 24.17 -5.90
CA ALA A 24 -32.30 22.71 -5.93
C ALA A 24 -31.64 22.20 -7.23
N ALA A 25 -31.96 22.81 -8.37
CA ALA A 25 -31.33 22.50 -9.64
C ALA A 25 -29.81 22.80 -9.65
N LEU A 26 -29.38 23.93 -9.05
CA LEU A 26 -27.97 24.28 -8.89
C LEU A 26 -27.20 23.25 -8.05
N ARG A 27 -27.82 22.73 -6.98
CA ARG A 27 -27.22 21.66 -6.14
C ARG A 27 -27.15 20.33 -6.89
N ALA A 28 -28.19 19.97 -7.64
CA ALA A 28 -28.24 18.73 -8.41
C ALA A 28 -27.18 18.72 -9.52
N VAL A 29 -27.12 19.79 -10.33
CA VAL A 29 -26.08 19.96 -11.38
C VAL A 29 -24.68 20.06 -10.76
N GLY A 30 -24.57 20.64 -9.56
CA GLY A 30 -23.31 20.64 -8.81
C GLY A 30 -22.87 19.22 -8.41
N ARG A 31 -23.78 18.43 -7.83
CA ARG A 31 -23.52 17.03 -7.47
C ARG A 31 -23.20 16.16 -8.68
N GLU A 32 -23.94 16.30 -9.79
CA GLU A 32 -23.67 15.54 -11.02
C GLU A 32 -22.31 15.91 -11.64
N ALA A 33 -21.93 17.19 -11.62
CA ALA A 33 -20.62 17.62 -12.07
C ALA A 33 -19.51 17.12 -11.14
N ASP A 34 -19.72 17.17 -9.83
CA ASP A 34 -18.76 16.66 -8.84
C ASP A 34 -18.63 15.13 -8.94
N GLU A 35 -19.73 14.40 -9.14
CA GLU A 35 -19.73 12.95 -9.39
C GLU A 35 -19.05 12.58 -10.71
N GLY A 36 -19.28 13.36 -11.78
CA GLY A 36 -18.59 13.19 -13.05
C GLY A 36 -17.08 13.36 -12.92
N VAL A 37 -16.64 14.45 -12.25
CA VAL A 37 -15.22 14.70 -11.97
C VAL A 37 -14.62 13.61 -11.09
N ILE A 38 -15.34 13.16 -10.05
CA ILE A 38 -14.88 12.05 -9.19
C ILE A 38 -14.77 10.74 -9.99
N ARG A 39 -15.70 10.46 -10.90
CA ARG A 39 -15.64 9.27 -11.77
C ARG A 39 -14.48 9.33 -12.76
N ASP A 40 -14.23 10.48 -13.37
CA ASP A 40 -13.13 10.67 -14.31
C ASP A 40 -11.77 10.55 -13.59
N VAL A 41 -11.63 11.19 -12.42
CA VAL A 41 -10.44 11.04 -11.57
C VAL A 41 -10.23 9.58 -11.14
N ARG A 42 -11.29 8.87 -10.75
CA ARG A 42 -11.18 7.42 -10.42
C ARG A 42 -10.70 6.61 -11.61
N ARG A 43 -11.30 6.79 -12.80
CA ARG A 43 -10.89 6.10 -14.03
C ARG A 43 -9.44 6.36 -14.41
N GLU A 44 -8.97 7.60 -14.27
CA GLU A 44 -7.59 7.96 -14.57
C GLU A 44 -6.60 7.34 -13.57
N VAL A 45 -6.98 7.30 -12.29
CA VAL A 45 -6.20 6.68 -11.21
C VAL A 45 -6.10 5.17 -11.38
N ASP A 46 -7.18 4.50 -11.76
CA ASP A 46 -7.22 3.06 -12.07
C ASP A 46 -6.31 2.73 -13.25
N LYS A 47 -6.40 3.54 -14.30
CA LYS A 47 -5.63 3.32 -15.53
C LYS A 47 -4.13 3.43 -15.28
N ALA A 48 -3.66 4.45 -14.55
CA ALA A 48 -2.23 4.62 -14.30
C ALA A 48 -1.62 3.44 -13.52
N PHE A 49 -2.38 2.88 -12.56
CA PHE A 49 -1.97 1.68 -11.83
C PHE A 49 -1.92 0.46 -12.75
N LEU A 50 -2.98 0.22 -13.52
CA LEU A 50 -3.04 -0.91 -14.46
C LEU A 50 -1.97 -0.81 -15.56
N ASP A 51 -1.74 0.37 -16.12
CA ASP A 51 -0.70 0.64 -17.12
C ASP A 51 0.69 0.32 -16.55
N ALA A 52 0.96 0.71 -15.30
CA ALA A 52 2.23 0.39 -14.62
C ALA A 52 2.43 -1.12 -14.37
N LEU A 53 1.34 -1.88 -14.26
CA LEU A 53 1.36 -3.34 -14.20
C LEU A 53 1.41 -4.02 -15.59
N GLY A 54 1.29 -3.26 -16.67
CA GLY A 54 1.16 -3.79 -18.02
C GLY A 54 -0.20 -4.45 -18.30
N VAL A 55 -1.25 -4.05 -17.57
CA VAL A 55 -2.60 -4.60 -17.68
C VAL A 55 -3.46 -3.69 -18.54
N GLY A 56 -3.74 -4.11 -19.78
CA GLY A 56 -4.60 -3.34 -20.69
C GLY A 56 -6.08 -3.34 -20.30
N ALA A 57 -6.63 -4.50 -19.95
CA ALA A 57 -8.00 -4.66 -19.47
C ALA A 57 -8.02 -5.60 -18.26
N VAL A 58 -8.61 -5.14 -17.15
CA VAL A 58 -8.61 -5.89 -15.88
C VAL A 58 -9.58 -7.09 -15.91
N ASP A 59 -10.73 -6.96 -16.57
CA ASP A 59 -11.48 -8.11 -17.08
C ASP A 59 -10.61 -8.74 -18.17
N THR A 60 -10.41 -10.03 -18.35
CA THR A 60 -9.43 -10.61 -19.29
C THR A 60 -7.96 -10.57 -18.85
N PHE A 61 -7.59 -9.84 -17.80
CA PHE A 61 -6.27 -9.96 -17.21
C PHE A 61 -6.01 -11.41 -16.76
N ASP A 62 -4.85 -11.92 -17.14
CA ASP A 62 -4.38 -13.26 -16.78
C ASP A 62 -2.96 -13.15 -16.20
N PRO A 63 -2.81 -13.20 -14.86
CA PRO A 63 -1.52 -12.99 -14.22
C PRO A 63 -0.50 -14.08 -14.56
N ALA A 64 -0.96 -15.30 -14.89
CA ALA A 64 -0.07 -16.41 -15.23
C ALA A 64 0.81 -16.11 -16.47
N LYS A 65 0.33 -15.25 -17.38
CA LYS A 65 1.10 -14.82 -18.56
C LYS A 65 2.32 -13.97 -18.20
N GLY A 66 2.24 -13.19 -17.12
CA GLY A 66 3.33 -12.35 -16.61
C GLY A 66 4.24 -13.07 -15.63
N TRP A 67 3.67 -13.96 -14.80
CA TRP A 67 4.38 -14.65 -13.73
C TRP A 67 5.62 -15.43 -14.19
N GLY A 68 5.58 -16.07 -15.36
CA GLY A 68 6.71 -16.85 -15.85
C GLY A 68 7.99 -16.02 -16.05
N ARG A 69 7.84 -14.75 -16.45
CA ARG A 69 8.97 -13.82 -16.62
C ARG A 69 9.52 -13.39 -15.26
N ASN A 70 8.64 -12.96 -14.37
CA ASN A 70 9.01 -12.32 -13.10
C ASN A 70 9.41 -13.35 -12.01
N ALA A 71 9.03 -14.62 -12.17
CA ALA A 71 9.42 -15.70 -11.25
C ALA A 71 10.95 -15.87 -11.11
N ARG A 72 11.72 -15.37 -12.07
CA ARG A 72 13.19 -15.47 -12.09
C ARG A 72 13.89 -14.20 -11.62
N ASP A 73 13.15 -13.14 -11.29
CA ASP A 73 13.75 -11.89 -10.86
C ASP A 73 14.45 -12.06 -9.52
N ALA A 74 15.65 -11.50 -9.41
CA ALA A 74 16.45 -11.55 -8.17
C ALA A 74 15.82 -10.72 -7.02
N ALA A 75 14.96 -9.76 -7.35
CA ALA A 75 14.26 -8.91 -6.40
C ALA A 75 12.80 -8.73 -6.82
N LEU A 76 11.91 -8.60 -5.84
CA LEU A 76 10.54 -8.17 -6.12
C LEU A 76 10.58 -6.67 -6.39
N ARG A 77 9.98 -6.22 -7.48
CA ARG A 77 9.83 -4.79 -7.79
C ARG A 77 8.37 -4.52 -8.09
N ALA A 78 7.76 -3.64 -7.30
CA ALA A 78 6.36 -3.29 -7.41
C ALA A 78 6.21 -1.79 -7.72
N PRO A 79 5.49 -1.41 -8.78
CA PRO A 79 5.18 -0.02 -9.07
C PRO A 79 4.24 0.54 -7.98
N VAL A 80 4.54 1.71 -7.44
CA VAL A 80 3.80 2.32 -6.32
C VAL A 80 3.24 3.70 -6.62
N GLY A 81 3.74 4.37 -7.66
CA GLY A 81 3.21 5.66 -8.10
C GLY A 81 3.94 6.21 -9.31
N VAL A 82 3.68 7.48 -9.61
CA VAL A 82 4.39 8.25 -10.64
C VAL A 82 4.89 9.57 -10.06
N LEU A 83 5.98 10.12 -10.61
CA LEU A 83 6.42 11.46 -10.20
C LEU A 83 5.36 12.51 -10.57
N VAL A 84 5.11 13.47 -9.67
CA VAL A 84 4.12 14.52 -9.90
C VAL A 84 4.52 15.40 -11.08
N ASP A 85 5.80 15.76 -11.17
CA ASP A 85 6.31 16.64 -12.23
C ASP A 85 6.60 15.90 -13.55
N ARG A 86 6.68 14.56 -13.50
CA ARG A 86 7.00 13.67 -14.63
C ARG A 86 6.10 12.43 -14.57
N PRO A 87 4.80 12.58 -14.86
CA PRO A 87 3.79 11.53 -14.64
C PRO A 87 3.98 10.27 -15.50
N GLU A 88 4.85 10.31 -16.51
CA GLU A 88 5.31 9.16 -17.29
C GLU A 88 6.37 8.31 -16.56
N GLU A 89 7.04 8.85 -15.55
CA GLU A 89 8.06 8.15 -14.77
C GLU A 89 7.43 7.39 -13.59
N VAL A 90 7.38 6.06 -13.72
CA VAL A 90 6.90 5.16 -12.68
C VAL A 90 7.94 4.99 -11.57
N VAL A 91 7.51 5.23 -10.33
CA VAL A 91 8.28 4.97 -9.12
C VAL A 91 7.91 3.58 -8.60
N SER A 92 8.92 2.79 -8.26
CA SER A 92 8.76 1.42 -7.76
C SER A 92 9.44 1.21 -6.41
N VAL A 93 8.85 0.37 -5.58
CA VAL A 93 9.46 -0.20 -4.38
C VAL A 93 10.14 -1.52 -4.76
N GLY A 94 11.38 -1.69 -4.35
CA GLY A 94 12.11 -2.95 -4.45
C GLY A 94 12.12 -3.67 -3.10
N LEU A 95 11.78 -4.95 -3.07
CA LEU A 95 11.89 -5.80 -1.89
C LEU A 95 12.93 -6.91 -2.16
N SER A 96 14.09 -6.77 -1.53
CA SER A 96 15.24 -7.67 -1.68
C SER A 96 15.99 -7.78 -0.36
N ALA A 97 17.03 -8.62 -0.28
CA ALA A 97 17.88 -8.69 0.91
C ALA A 97 18.56 -7.34 1.24
N ALA A 98 18.80 -6.47 0.25
CA ALA A 98 19.39 -5.14 0.44
C ALA A 98 18.34 -4.03 0.64
N SER A 99 17.06 -4.36 0.48
CA SER A 99 15.93 -3.44 0.68
C SER A 99 14.76 -4.24 1.26
N ALA A 100 14.98 -4.82 2.43
CA ALA A 100 14.10 -5.79 3.05
C ALA A 100 13.08 -5.10 3.95
N VAL A 101 13.42 -3.95 4.52
CA VAL A 101 12.60 -3.25 5.52
C VAL A 101 12.14 -1.90 4.99
N TRP A 102 10.83 -1.73 4.88
CA TRP A 102 10.19 -0.50 4.42
C TRP A 102 9.29 0.10 5.48
N PHE A 103 9.44 1.41 5.70
CA PHE A 103 8.65 2.17 6.65
C PHE A 103 7.77 3.21 5.97
N VAL A 104 6.46 3.14 6.18
CA VAL A 104 5.46 4.04 5.58
C VAL A 104 4.89 4.98 6.63
N ALA A 105 5.23 6.25 6.56
CA ALA A 105 4.88 7.25 7.57
C ALA A 105 3.93 8.33 7.05
N GLY A 106 3.14 8.92 7.96
CA GLY A 106 2.23 10.03 7.65
C GLY A 106 1.03 10.09 8.58
N ILE A 107 0.31 11.22 8.58
CA ILE A 107 -0.88 11.38 9.43
C ILE A 107 -2.08 10.55 8.93
N ALA A 108 -3.14 10.48 9.71
CA ALA A 108 -4.36 9.77 9.34
C ALA A 108 -4.98 10.34 8.04
N GLY A 109 -5.53 9.46 7.20
CA GLY A 109 -6.24 9.86 5.98
C GLY A 109 -5.36 10.25 4.78
N THR A 110 -4.04 10.17 4.87
CA THR A 110 -3.13 10.58 3.77
C THR A 110 -2.98 9.56 2.65
N GLY A 111 -3.41 8.30 2.87
CA GLY A 111 -3.38 7.26 1.86
C GLY A 111 -2.41 6.10 2.11
N LYS A 112 -1.77 6.01 3.29
CA LYS A 112 -0.84 4.91 3.64
C LYS A 112 -1.44 3.52 3.40
N SER A 113 -2.61 3.24 3.98
CA SER A 113 -3.29 1.95 3.84
C SER A 113 -3.63 1.62 2.39
N ALA A 114 -4.12 2.60 1.63
CA ALA A 114 -4.45 2.39 0.22
C ALA A 114 -3.20 2.16 -0.65
N ALA A 115 -2.05 2.76 -0.29
CA ALA A 115 -0.78 2.47 -0.93
C ALA A 115 -0.25 1.07 -0.58
N LEU A 116 -0.51 0.56 0.64
CA LEU A 116 -0.21 -0.82 1.02
C LEU A 116 -1.09 -1.82 0.25
N GLU A 117 -2.38 -1.56 0.11
CA GLU A 117 -3.28 -2.37 -0.72
C GLU A 117 -2.79 -2.40 -2.18
N ALA A 118 -2.45 -1.24 -2.76
CA ALA A 118 -1.90 -1.15 -4.10
C ALA A 118 -0.57 -1.91 -4.25
N LEU A 119 0.31 -1.85 -3.26
CA LEU A 119 1.56 -2.61 -3.22
C LEU A 119 1.30 -4.13 -3.22
N VAL A 120 0.39 -4.62 -2.38
CA VAL A 120 0.01 -6.04 -2.33
C VAL A 120 -0.52 -6.50 -3.67
N LEU A 121 -1.49 -5.78 -4.23
CA LEU A 121 -2.08 -6.10 -5.53
C LEU A 121 -1.05 -6.08 -6.66
N ALA A 122 -0.12 -5.12 -6.65
CA ALA A 122 0.96 -5.06 -7.61
C ALA A 122 1.88 -6.29 -7.52
N ILE A 123 2.27 -6.68 -6.30
CA ILE A 123 3.10 -7.87 -6.07
C ILE A 123 2.37 -9.13 -6.57
N CYS A 124 1.11 -9.32 -6.19
CA CYS A 124 0.33 -10.50 -6.58
C CYS A 124 0.04 -10.57 -8.08
N ALA A 125 -0.17 -9.42 -8.73
CA ALA A 125 -0.36 -9.34 -10.17
C ALA A 125 0.94 -9.68 -10.94
N LEU A 126 2.11 -9.30 -10.40
CA LEU A 126 3.40 -9.45 -11.07
C LEU A 126 4.09 -10.77 -10.79
N TYR A 127 3.95 -11.35 -9.60
CA TYR A 127 4.72 -12.52 -9.16
C TYR A 127 3.82 -13.70 -8.78
N PRO A 128 4.20 -14.95 -9.11
CA PRO A 128 3.39 -16.11 -8.75
C PRO A 128 3.45 -16.42 -7.24
N PRO A 129 2.46 -17.15 -6.68
CA PRO A 129 2.48 -17.59 -5.28
C PRO A 129 3.66 -18.51 -4.92
N SER A 130 4.31 -19.12 -5.91
CA SER A 130 5.55 -19.88 -5.72
C SER A 130 6.79 -19.00 -5.56
N ARG A 131 6.70 -17.72 -5.91
CA ARG A 131 7.79 -16.73 -5.82
C ARG A 131 7.66 -15.82 -4.60
N VAL A 132 6.44 -15.54 -4.15
CA VAL A 132 6.16 -14.68 -3.00
C VAL A 132 4.97 -15.21 -2.18
N LYS A 133 5.16 -15.21 -0.86
CA LYS A 133 4.13 -15.44 0.16
C LYS A 133 3.93 -14.20 1.01
N LEU A 134 2.69 -13.94 1.42
CA LEU A 134 2.32 -12.73 2.16
C LEU A 134 1.73 -13.07 3.53
N ALA A 135 2.14 -12.32 4.55
CA ALA A 135 1.47 -12.23 5.84
C ALA A 135 0.91 -10.81 6.01
N LEU A 136 -0.41 -10.68 6.19
CA LEU A 136 -1.12 -9.41 6.19
C LEU A 136 -1.76 -9.13 7.55
N LEU A 137 -1.35 -8.07 8.22
CA LEU A 137 -1.93 -7.61 9.48
C LEU A 137 -2.56 -6.24 9.33
N ASP A 138 -3.87 -6.15 9.55
CA ASP A 138 -4.64 -4.92 9.53
C ASP A 138 -5.40 -4.72 10.86
N LEU A 139 -4.92 -3.75 11.65
CA LEU A 139 -5.47 -3.43 12.96
C LEU A 139 -6.64 -2.44 12.92
N LYS A 140 -6.87 -1.76 11.79
CA LYS A 140 -7.93 -0.76 11.62
C LYS A 140 -9.14 -1.31 10.91
N GLY A 141 -8.94 -2.37 10.13
CA GLY A 141 -9.94 -3.00 9.29
C GLY A 141 -10.05 -2.32 7.92
N ALA A 142 -10.28 -3.14 6.90
CA ALA A 142 -10.53 -2.80 5.49
C ALA A 142 -9.31 -2.55 4.58
N THR A 143 -8.06 -2.53 5.07
CA THR A 143 -6.88 -2.30 4.21
C THR A 143 -6.65 -3.45 3.24
N PHE A 144 -6.81 -4.70 3.71
CA PHE A 144 -6.51 -5.90 2.91
C PHE A 144 -7.75 -6.71 2.56
N GLU A 145 -8.96 -6.17 2.72
CA GLU A 145 -10.22 -6.91 2.54
C GLU A 145 -10.29 -7.60 1.17
N GLN A 146 -9.90 -6.88 0.11
CA GLN A 146 -9.89 -7.43 -1.25
C GLN A 146 -8.73 -8.40 -1.52
N CYS A 147 -7.73 -8.47 -0.64
CA CYS A 147 -6.50 -9.24 -0.84
C CYS A 147 -6.39 -10.48 0.05
N ALA A 148 -7.23 -10.59 1.09
CA ALA A 148 -7.07 -11.55 2.19
C ALA A 148 -7.05 -13.02 1.77
N ASP A 149 -7.75 -13.34 0.67
CA ASP A 149 -7.97 -14.69 0.17
C ASP A 149 -7.21 -14.96 -1.14
N LEU A 150 -6.21 -14.14 -1.46
CA LEU A 150 -5.33 -14.38 -2.60
C LEU A 150 -4.43 -15.59 -2.32
N PRO A 151 -4.06 -16.39 -3.35
CA PRO A 151 -3.24 -17.60 -3.20
C PRO A 151 -1.82 -17.32 -2.68
N HIS A 152 -1.38 -16.07 -2.68
CA HIS A 152 -0.12 -15.61 -2.09
C HIS A 152 -0.19 -15.50 -0.57
N VAL A 153 -1.37 -15.24 0.00
CA VAL A 153 -1.56 -14.95 1.41
C VAL A 153 -1.59 -16.25 2.20
N VAL A 154 -0.64 -16.40 3.13
CA VAL A 154 -0.51 -17.59 4.00
C VAL A 154 -1.00 -17.33 5.42
N CYS A 155 -1.05 -16.06 5.80
CA CYS A 155 -1.58 -15.61 7.09
C CYS A 155 -2.21 -14.23 6.87
N SER A 156 -3.48 -14.05 7.25
CA SER A 156 -4.09 -12.72 7.27
C SER A 156 -4.89 -12.56 8.53
N LEU A 157 -4.72 -11.40 9.15
CA LEU A 157 -5.52 -10.95 10.25
C LEU A 157 -6.10 -9.58 9.91
N GLN A 158 -7.42 -9.51 9.96
CA GLN A 158 -8.18 -8.29 9.79
C GLN A 158 -9.04 -8.10 11.02
N ARG A 159 -9.03 -6.88 11.56
CA ARG A 159 -9.95 -6.55 12.63
C ARG A 159 -11.39 -6.70 12.15
N GLN A 160 -12.10 -7.70 12.68
CA GLN A 160 -13.54 -7.86 12.48
C GLN A 160 -14.26 -6.75 13.26
N GLN A 161 -15.24 -6.08 12.64
CA GLN A 161 -16.07 -5.09 13.32
C GLN A 161 -16.76 -5.75 14.53
N GLY A 162 -16.46 -5.28 15.74
CA GLY A 162 -17.08 -5.78 16.97
C GLY A 162 -16.30 -6.86 17.73
N ASP A 163 -15.12 -7.30 17.24
CA ASP A 163 -14.20 -8.15 18.00
C ASP A 163 -13.11 -7.29 18.67
N PRO A 164 -13.12 -7.14 20.00
CA PRO A 164 -12.09 -6.41 20.74
C PRO A 164 -10.85 -7.25 21.05
N SER A 165 -10.78 -8.54 20.68
CA SER A 165 -9.75 -9.44 21.18
C SER A 165 -8.40 -9.24 20.48
N MET A 166 -7.43 -8.75 21.26
CA MET A 166 -5.99 -8.67 20.93
C MET A 166 -5.33 -10.04 20.71
N LEU A 167 -6.00 -11.14 21.08
CA LEU A 167 -5.52 -12.52 20.95
C LEU A 167 -5.13 -12.84 19.52
N SER A 168 -5.89 -12.32 18.55
CA SER A 168 -5.63 -12.55 17.15
C SER A 168 -4.26 -11.98 16.74
N ALA A 169 -3.87 -10.79 17.23
CA ALA A 169 -2.59 -10.17 16.87
C ALA A 169 -1.39 -10.96 17.42
N THR A 170 -1.54 -11.58 18.60
CA THR A 170 -0.55 -12.52 19.14
C THR A 170 -0.45 -13.76 18.25
N ASP A 171 -1.57 -14.35 17.82
CA ASP A 171 -1.56 -15.50 16.91
C ASP A 171 -0.86 -15.19 15.58
N PHE A 172 -1.10 -14.00 15.03
CA PHE A 172 -0.37 -13.52 13.84
C PHE A 172 1.14 -13.45 14.10
N CYS A 173 1.55 -12.85 15.23
CA CYS A 173 2.96 -12.75 15.58
C CYS A 173 3.60 -14.14 15.75
N SER A 174 2.91 -15.08 16.41
CA SER A 174 3.35 -16.46 16.57
C SER A 174 3.50 -17.16 15.22
N ALA A 175 2.51 -17.05 14.32
CA ALA A 175 2.61 -17.66 12.99
C ALA A 175 3.78 -17.11 12.16
N VAL A 176 4.06 -15.80 12.27
CA VAL A 176 5.22 -15.19 11.62
C VAL A 176 6.54 -15.67 12.27
N CYS A 177 6.61 -15.74 13.60
CA CYS A 177 7.76 -16.31 14.31
C CYS A 177 8.05 -17.74 13.88
N ASP A 178 7.05 -18.60 13.82
CA ASP A 178 7.19 -20.01 13.42
C ASP A 178 7.74 -20.14 12.00
N GLU A 179 7.30 -19.27 11.07
CA GLU A 179 7.84 -19.25 9.70
C GLU A 179 9.30 -18.77 9.65
N VAL A 180 9.67 -17.78 10.47
CA VAL A 180 11.06 -17.33 10.61
C VAL A 180 11.93 -18.47 11.16
N ASP A 181 11.47 -19.17 12.20
CA ASP A 181 12.19 -20.30 12.82
C ASP A 181 12.33 -21.47 11.85
N ARG A 182 11.27 -21.80 11.10
CA ARG A 182 11.31 -22.82 10.03
C ARG A 182 12.39 -22.50 9.01
N ARG A 183 12.47 -21.24 8.55
CA ARG A 183 13.47 -20.78 7.57
C ARG A 183 14.89 -20.80 8.16
N ALA A 184 15.05 -20.38 9.41
CA ALA A 184 16.35 -20.39 10.09
C ALA A 184 16.92 -21.81 10.26
N ALA A 185 16.06 -22.83 10.38
CA ALA A 185 16.46 -24.23 10.45
C ALA A 185 16.81 -24.85 9.08
N MET A 186 16.59 -24.15 7.96
CA MET A 186 16.87 -24.69 6.63
C MET A 186 18.34 -24.62 6.25
N ARG A 187 18.74 -25.56 5.40
CA ARG A 187 20.00 -25.46 4.65
C ARG A 187 19.89 -24.34 3.62
N PHE A 188 21.01 -23.66 3.37
CA PHE A 188 21.10 -22.54 2.44
C PHE A 188 20.57 -22.88 1.04
N GLU A 189 20.89 -24.06 0.51
CA GLU A 189 20.43 -24.48 -0.82
C GLU A 189 18.91 -24.59 -0.90
N THR A 190 18.27 -25.13 0.14
CA THR A 190 16.81 -25.25 0.23
C THR A 190 16.16 -23.89 0.40
N LEU A 191 16.71 -23.05 1.29
CA LEU A 191 16.22 -21.70 1.56
C LEU A 191 16.21 -20.83 0.30
N ARG A 192 17.21 -20.96 -0.58
CA ARG A 192 17.24 -20.20 -1.85
C ARG A 192 16.12 -20.56 -2.82
N ALA A 193 15.51 -21.73 -2.68
CA ALA A 193 14.38 -22.16 -3.50
C ALA A 193 13.03 -21.76 -2.89
N GLU A 194 13.00 -21.31 -1.62
CA GLU A 194 11.79 -20.82 -0.97
C GLU A 194 11.31 -19.51 -1.61
N ALA A 195 9.99 -19.32 -1.59
CA ALA A 195 9.40 -18.04 -1.93
C ALA A 195 9.88 -16.96 -0.94
N ASP A 196 9.95 -15.72 -1.42
CA ASP A 196 10.13 -14.58 -0.52
C ASP A 196 8.90 -14.45 0.37
N PHE A 197 9.11 -14.20 1.66
CA PHE A 197 8.02 -13.97 2.62
C PHE A 197 7.94 -12.49 2.94
N VAL A 198 6.81 -11.85 2.61
CA VAL A 198 6.61 -10.41 2.86
C VAL A 198 5.55 -10.23 3.94
N VAL A 199 5.97 -9.63 5.04
CA VAL A 199 5.10 -9.30 6.18
C VAL A 199 4.68 -7.84 6.05
N LEU A 200 3.37 -7.60 5.92
CA LEU A 200 2.80 -6.26 5.85
C LEU A 200 1.95 -5.99 7.09
N ILE A 201 2.28 -4.91 7.80
CA ILE A 201 1.59 -4.51 9.04
C ILE A 201 1.10 -3.08 8.87
N ASP A 202 -0.22 -2.90 8.82
CA ASP A 202 -0.84 -1.58 8.85
C ASP A 202 -1.12 -1.14 10.29
N ALA A 203 -0.77 0.12 10.60
CA ALA A 203 -0.83 0.71 11.93
C ALA A 203 0.08 0.02 12.97
N PHE A 204 1.36 -0.15 12.63
CA PHE A 204 2.38 -0.74 13.52
C PHE A 204 2.52 0.00 14.86
N ASP A 205 2.26 1.31 14.91
CA ASP A 205 2.23 2.07 16.18
C ASP A 205 1.13 1.59 17.12
N GLU A 206 -0.01 1.14 16.60
CA GLU A 206 -1.07 0.54 17.43
C GLU A 206 -0.67 -0.85 17.89
N LEU A 207 -0.02 -1.64 17.03
CA LEU A 207 0.47 -2.97 17.39
C LEU A 207 1.43 -2.92 18.58
N VAL A 208 2.40 -2.00 18.54
CA VAL A 208 3.40 -1.82 19.60
C VAL A 208 2.76 -1.39 20.91
N LEU A 209 1.76 -0.50 20.86
CA LEU A 209 1.08 -0.01 22.07
C LEU A 209 0.31 -1.12 22.79
N PHE A 210 -0.26 -2.07 22.06
CA PHE A 210 -1.11 -3.11 22.63
C PHE A 210 -0.45 -4.49 22.74
N ASN A 211 0.66 -4.74 22.05
CA ASN A 211 1.41 -5.99 22.10
C ASN A 211 2.93 -5.72 22.13
N PRO A 212 3.52 -5.43 23.29
CA PRO A 212 4.95 -5.14 23.40
C PRO A 212 5.87 -6.26 22.90
N GLU A 213 5.41 -7.53 22.89
CA GLU A 213 6.18 -8.66 22.36
C GLU A 213 6.46 -8.53 20.85
N VAL A 214 5.65 -7.75 20.14
CA VAL A 214 5.89 -7.44 18.72
C VAL A 214 7.24 -6.78 18.49
N ILE A 215 7.80 -6.10 19.50
CA ILE A 215 9.12 -5.46 19.39
C ILE A 215 10.20 -6.52 19.17
N ALA A 216 10.12 -7.65 19.88
CA ALA A 216 11.05 -8.75 19.71
C ALA A 216 10.91 -9.36 18.32
N LEU A 217 9.68 -9.61 17.86
CA LEU A 217 9.42 -10.10 16.50
C LEU A 217 9.96 -9.13 15.45
N TYR A 218 9.61 -7.83 15.53
CA TYR A 218 10.07 -6.82 14.58
C TYR A 218 11.60 -6.77 14.54
N THR A 219 12.24 -6.79 15.71
CA THR A 219 13.71 -6.84 15.81
C THR A 219 14.28 -8.03 15.04
N ARG A 220 13.75 -9.24 15.23
CA ARG A 220 14.16 -10.43 14.47
C ARG A 220 13.94 -10.27 12.97
N LEU A 221 12.78 -9.75 12.57
CA LEU A 221 12.46 -9.57 11.15
C LEU A 221 13.42 -8.59 10.47
N VAL A 222 13.87 -7.53 11.16
CA VAL A 222 14.81 -6.56 10.58
C VAL A 222 16.27 -6.98 10.70
N THR A 223 16.65 -7.89 11.60
CA THR A 223 18.04 -8.35 11.78
C THR A 223 18.33 -9.65 11.03
N GLU A 224 17.49 -10.67 11.21
CA GLU A 224 17.63 -12.02 10.64
C GLU A 224 16.88 -12.16 9.31
N GLY A 225 15.71 -11.52 9.23
CA GLY A 225 14.78 -11.66 8.11
C GLY A 225 15.40 -11.52 6.71
N PRO A 226 16.26 -10.52 6.43
CA PRO A 226 16.84 -10.34 5.09
C PRO A 226 17.62 -11.57 4.59
N ALA A 227 18.34 -12.26 5.49
CA ALA A 227 19.09 -13.46 5.15
C ALA A 227 18.17 -14.69 4.95
N LEU A 228 16.99 -14.67 5.56
CA LEU A 228 15.97 -15.73 5.50
C LEU A 228 14.96 -15.52 4.35
N GLY A 229 15.16 -14.50 3.51
CA GLY A 229 14.20 -14.15 2.47
C GLY A 229 12.91 -13.56 3.01
N VAL A 230 12.94 -12.97 4.21
CA VAL A 230 11.83 -12.24 4.82
C VAL A 230 11.98 -10.74 4.59
N ARG A 231 10.90 -10.08 4.16
CA ARG A 231 10.80 -8.63 3.97
C ARG A 231 9.65 -8.09 4.82
N VAL A 232 9.77 -6.87 5.28
CA VAL A 232 8.78 -6.21 6.14
C VAL A 232 8.39 -4.86 5.57
N VAL A 233 7.08 -4.60 5.54
CA VAL A 233 6.53 -3.28 5.25
C VAL A 233 5.60 -2.91 6.41
N VAL A 234 5.91 -1.82 7.11
CA VAL A 234 5.10 -1.33 8.22
C VAL A 234 4.55 0.06 7.89
N THR A 235 3.32 0.35 8.30
CA THR A 235 2.83 1.74 8.35
C THR A 235 2.82 2.25 9.78
N SER A 236 3.04 3.54 9.95
CA SER A 236 2.93 4.19 11.25
C SER A 236 2.48 5.64 11.11
N MET A 237 1.71 6.11 12.10
CA MET A 237 1.41 7.54 12.24
C MET A 237 2.39 8.26 13.17
N ARG A 238 3.15 7.52 13.97
CA ARG A 238 3.95 8.04 15.07
C ARG A 238 5.37 7.49 15.04
N HIS A 239 6.18 7.97 14.11
CA HIS A 239 7.60 7.63 14.05
C HIS A 239 8.35 7.95 15.36
N GLU A 240 7.93 9.00 16.08
CA GLU A 240 8.55 9.43 17.33
C GLU A 240 8.50 8.40 18.45
N VAL A 241 7.58 7.43 18.38
CA VAL A 241 7.47 6.33 19.37
C VAL A 241 8.68 5.38 19.31
N TYR A 242 9.46 5.40 18.21
CA TYR A 242 10.58 4.48 17.98
C TYR A 242 11.97 5.12 18.25
N ARG A 243 12.03 6.30 18.89
CA ARG A 243 13.28 7.09 19.03
C ARG A 243 14.22 6.71 20.19
N ASP A 244 13.77 5.91 21.16
CA ASP A 244 14.49 5.78 22.45
C ASP A 244 15.07 4.37 22.72
N ASP A 245 15.87 3.82 21.79
CA ASP A 245 16.60 2.54 21.91
C ASP A 245 15.76 1.26 22.18
N LEU A 246 14.46 1.40 22.46
CA LEU A 246 13.53 0.31 22.74
C LEU A 246 13.14 -0.46 21.47
N ILE A 247 13.12 0.21 20.31
CA ILE A 247 12.80 -0.39 19.01
C ILE A 247 13.84 0.14 18.01
N PRO A 248 14.80 -0.68 17.56
CA PRO A 248 15.74 -0.24 16.54
C PRO A 248 14.96 0.01 15.24
N LEU A 249 14.74 1.28 14.91
CA LEU A 249 14.11 1.64 13.64
C LEU A 249 15.11 1.48 12.50
N ARG A 250 15.40 0.23 12.17
CA ARG A 250 16.15 -0.12 10.97
C ARG A 250 15.19 -0.16 9.80
N HIS A 251 15.46 0.65 8.78
CA HIS A 251 14.74 0.61 7.51
C HIS A 251 15.73 0.80 6.36
N ASP A 252 15.47 0.15 5.23
CA ASP A 252 16.27 0.30 4.01
C ASP A 252 15.63 1.32 3.06
N GLY A 253 14.30 1.44 3.13
CA GLY A 253 13.50 2.39 2.37
C GLY A 253 12.36 2.98 3.20
N VAL A 254 11.97 4.21 2.86
CA VAL A 254 10.85 4.90 3.51
C VAL A 254 9.93 5.52 2.48
N VAL A 255 8.63 5.54 2.80
CA VAL A 255 7.59 6.26 2.06
C VAL A 255 6.93 7.22 3.04
N VAL A 256 7.04 8.52 2.81
CA VAL A 256 6.57 9.55 3.76
C VAL A 256 5.52 10.40 3.08
N PHE A 257 4.27 10.20 3.48
CA PHE A 257 3.13 11.05 3.14
C PHE A 257 3.16 12.34 3.97
N HIS A 258 2.15 13.21 3.77
CA HIS A 258 1.96 14.37 4.63
C HIS A 258 2.12 14.02 6.11
N SER A 259 3.07 14.67 6.77
CA SER A 259 3.51 14.34 8.12
C SER A 259 3.95 15.58 8.89
N ARG A 260 4.15 15.43 10.22
CA ARG A 260 4.71 16.50 11.05
C ARG A 260 6.18 16.73 10.68
N SER A 261 6.65 17.97 10.88
CA SER A 261 8.05 18.35 10.60
C SER A 261 9.05 17.39 11.24
N ALA A 262 8.87 17.03 12.52
CA ALA A 262 9.77 16.09 13.20
C ALA A 262 9.83 14.70 12.54
N THR A 263 8.72 14.19 11.97
CA THR A 263 8.69 12.91 11.25
C THR A 263 9.38 13.04 9.90
N SER A 264 9.06 14.11 9.15
CA SER A 264 9.70 14.40 7.86
C SER A 264 11.22 14.51 8.02
N THR A 265 11.71 15.32 8.96
CA THR A 265 13.14 15.53 9.14
C THR A 265 13.87 14.24 9.52
N ALA A 266 13.29 13.44 10.42
CA ALA A 266 13.90 12.19 10.83
C ALA A 266 13.95 11.13 9.72
N LEU A 267 12.91 11.05 8.89
CA LEU A 267 12.80 10.02 7.84
C LEU A 267 13.31 10.46 6.47
N LEU A 268 13.33 11.74 6.15
CA LEU A 268 13.73 12.26 4.83
C LEU A 268 14.99 13.12 4.88
N GLY A 269 15.33 13.69 6.04
CA GLY A 269 16.42 14.66 6.20
C GLY A 269 15.98 16.12 6.05
N GLY A 270 14.70 16.39 5.76
CA GLY A 270 14.13 17.73 5.61
C GLY A 270 12.63 17.79 5.92
N SER A 271 12.00 18.96 5.75
CA SER A 271 10.58 19.19 6.08
C SER A 271 9.62 19.08 4.90
N GLU A 272 10.07 18.59 3.75
CA GLU A 272 9.34 18.59 2.48
C GLU A 272 7.99 17.87 2.59
N ALA A 273 7.89 16.82 3.43
CA ALA A 273 6.63 16.11 3.62
C ALA A 273 5.55 16.94 4.34
N THR A 274 5.89 18.05 4.99
CA THR A 274 4.88 18.92 5.63
C THR A 274 4.07 19.73 4.61
N GLU A 275 4.59 19.88 3.40
CA GLU A 275 3.98 20.68 2.34
C GLU A 275 3.14 19.84 1.37
N LEU A 276 3.26 18.51 1.46
CA LEU A 276 2.48 17.59 0.64
C LEU A 276 0.98 17.79 0.87
N PRO A 277 0.14 17.62 -0.17
CA PRO A 277 -1.30 17.60 0.02
C PRO A 277 -1.71 16.41 0.90
N LEU A 278 -2.87 16.53 1.56
CA LEU A 278 -3.39 15.53 2.49
C LEU A 278 -3.84 14.21 1.83
N ARG A 279 -3.56 13.97 0.55
CA ARG A 279 -4.00 12.75 -0.16
C ARG A 279 -2.99 12.29 -1.20
N ALA A 280 -2.64 11.01 -1.10
CA ALA A 280 -2.03 10.18 -2.14
C ALA A 280 -0.73 10.74 -2.75
N GLN A 281 -0.03 11.64 -2.04
CA GLN A 281 1.32 12.04 -2.40
C GLN A 281 2.29 11.72 -1.26
N SER A 282 3.49 11.33 -1.65
CA SER A 282 4.56 11.01 -0.72
C SER A 282 5.93 11.32 -1.31
N TYR A 283 6.93 11.42 -0.45
CA TYR A 283 8.32 11.22 -0.84
C TYR A 283 8.75 9.78 -0.56
N LEU A 284 9.63 9.25 -1.41
CA LEU A 284 10.28 7.97 -1.20
C LEU A 284 11.77 8.19 -1.03
N ARG A 285 12.39 7.52 -0.07
CA ARG A 285 13.85 7.53 0.09
C ARG A 285 14.35 6.11 0.28
N VAL A 286 15.29 5.70 -0.55
CA VAL A 286 16.03 4.44 -0.40
C VAL A 286 17.48 4.79 -0.14
N ALA A 287 18.11 4.16 0.85
CA ALA A 287 19.48 4.49 1.26
C ALA A 287 20.47 4.54 0.07
N ALA A 288 20.29 3.63 -0.91
CA ALA A 288 21.15 3.53 -2.09
C ALA A 288 20.81 4.50 -3.25
N HIS A 289 19.62 5.12 -3.26
CA HIS A 289 19.11 5.85 -4.43
C HIS A 289 18.67 7.30 -4.13
N GLY A 290 18.77 7.74 -2.89
CA GLY A 290 18.42 9.10 -2.50
C GLY A 290 16.91 9.34 -2.40
N LEU A 291 16.51 10.61 -2.39
CA LEU A 291 15.14 11.07 -2.24
C LEU A 291 14.46 11.19 -3.62
N ALA A 292 13.26 10.64 -3.75
CA ALA A 292 12.39 10.76 -4.91
C ALA A 292 11.04 11.35 -4.49
N GLY A 293 10.52 12.30 -5.27
CA GLY A 293 9.18 12.84 -5.12
C GLY A 293 9.08 14.34 -5.39
N PRO A 294 7.87 14.93 -5.27
CA PRO A 294 6.63 14.26 -4.86
C PRO A 294 6.20 13.13 -5.80
N VAL A 295 5.77 12.01 -5.23
CA VAL A 295 5.24 10.85 -5.94
C VAL A 295 3.74 10.79 -5.70
N ARG A 296 2.95 10.79 -6.77
CA ARG A 296 1.53 10.48 -6.71
C ARG A 296 1.39 8.96 -6.63
N MET A 297 0.98 8.49 -5.46
CA MET A 297 0.83 7.07 -5.17
C MET A 297 -0.35 6.47 -5.93
N PHE A 298 -0.20 5.24 -6.40
CA PHE A 298 -1.28 4.49 -7.00
C PHE A 298 -2.35 4.16 -5.96
N TYR A 299 -3.58 4.09 -6.44
CA TYR A 299 -4.76 3.79 -5.64
C TYR A 299 -5.55 2.71 -6.37
N ALA A 300 -5.50 1.50 -5.85
CA ALA A 300 -6.00 0.31 -6.53
C ALA A 300 -7.47 0.00 -6.21
N ALA A 301 -8.06 0.64 -5.19
CA ALA A 301 -9.38 0.29 -4.67
C ALA A 301 -10.48 0.14 -5.74
N PRO A 302 -10.57 0.97 -6.79
CA PRO A 302 -11.66 0.81 -7.77
C PRO A 302 -11.50 -0.41 -8.69
N VAL A 303 -10.31 -0.99 -8.79
CA VAL A 303 -10.03 -2.23 -9.55
C VAL A 303 -9.69 -3.44 -8.68
N ALA A 304 -9.49 -3.23 -7.37
CA ALA A 304 -9.03 -4.24 -6.42
C ALA A 304 -9.87 -5.52 -6.46
N SER A 305 -11.19 -5.42 -6.41
CA SER A 305 -12.08 -6.59 -6.41
C SER A 305 -11.96 -7.44 -7.69
N VAL A 306 -11.92 -6.79 -8.87
CA VAL A 306 -11.80 -7.47 -10.16
C VAL A 306 -10.40 -8.09 -10.30
N LEU A 307 -9.36 -7.33 -9.97
CA LEU A 307 -7.98 -7.78 -10.04
C LEU A 307 -7.73 -8.97 -9.10
N SER A 308 -8.20 -8.90 -7.86
CA SER A 308 -8.08 -9.99 -6.90
C SER A 308 -8.80 -11.25 -7.36
N ARG A 309 -10.01 -11.12 -7.91
CA ARG A 309 -10.72 -12.25 -8.52
C ARG A 309 -9.89 -12.90 -9.63
N ARG A 310 -9.28 -12.11 -10.53
CA ARG A 310 -8.42 -12.63 -11.60
C ARG A 310 -7.20 -13.37 -11.10
N ILE A 311 -6.63 -12.91 -9.99
CA ILE A 311 -5.49 -13.57 -9.35
C ILE A 311 -5.91 -14.88 -8.67
N ARG A 312 -7.08 -14.91 -8.04
CA ARG A 312 -7.61 -16.10 -7.34
C ARG A 312 -8.03 -17.23 -8.29
N GLU A 313 -8.43 -16.89 -9.51
CA GLU A 313 -8.82 -17.85 -10.56
C GLU A 313 -7.63 -18.61 -11.18
N ARG A 314 -6.39 -18.38 -10.70
CA ARG A 314 -5.14 -18.98 -11.22
C ARG A 314 -4.36 -19.70 -10.12
#